data_AF-D8PQU7-F1
#
_entry.id   AF-D8PQU7-F1
#
_cell.length_a   1.000
_cell.length_b   1.000
_cell.length_c   1.000
_cell.angle_alpha   90.00
_cell.angle_beta   90.00
_cell.angle_gamma   90.00
#
_symmetry.space_group_name_H-M   'P 1'
#
loop_
_entity.id
_entity.type
_entity.pdbx_description
1 polymer ?
#
loop_
_entity_poly.entity_id
_entity_poly.type
_entity_poly.pdbx_seq_one_letter_code
_entity_poly.pdbx_strand_id
1 'polypeptide(L)'
;MTAIQAVHIRSYEERLDPKAHIVYRIEVQANVRAWQIWRRYSEFADLHADLARDTGAPPPAELPPKHAFSVSLFRSKKDQAMLEERKAGLEQYLRAIISARDDRWRDSLVFKQFLGVPVSRAANHAPTTFSASSWIDAHTELENDLRDVRADVNKRDALTDRGDVPAAHKANVGAKTKLAKIIPRIGTLARGLQELGMGGMSEGELQRRTDMVGRLQDECEKLGKMLTVARWSSTSPQSRGGYAAQPAPDSDREALLGGAGSAKPFARVFGQKAKPQETEETRPLDNVGVFGLQQVQMQRQDDQLSQLTTILARQRQMGEAIGSEIAYQNTLLDELTEDVDKVGGKLTKAGRQMARLG
;
A
#
# COMPACT_ATOMS: atom_id res chain seq x y z
N MET A 1 14.60 10.26 -7.54
CA MET A 1 14.10 11.34 -6.65
C MET A 1 13.16 12.22 -7.45
N THR A 2 12.00 12.57 -6.90
CA THR A 2 11.05 13.52 -7.50
C THR A 2 11.63 14.92 -7.39
N ALA A 3 12.32 15.37 -8.44
CA ALA A 3 12.76 16.75 -8.54
C ALA A 3 11.52 17.64 -8.76
N ILE A 4 11.27 18.55 -7.82
CA ILE A 4 10.29 19.63 -7.99
C ILE A 4 10.87 20.60 -9.04
N GLN A 5 10.05 21.14 -9.93
CA GLN A 5 10.47 22.12 -10.94
C GLN A 5 9.96 23.51 -10.60
N ALA A 6 8.69 23.63 -10.21
CA ALA A 6 8.10 24.91 -9.87
C ALA A 6 6.99 24.78 -8.83
N VAL A 7 6.78 25.85 -8.08
CA VAL A 7 5.70 25.99 -7.10
C VAL A 7 5.02 27.35 -7.27
N HIS A 8 3.69 27.35 -7.23
CA HIS A 8 2.85 28.53 -7.41
C HIS A 8 1.72 28.54 -6.37
N ILE A 9 1.36 29.71 -5.86
CA ILE A 9 0.21 29.87 -4.98
C ILE A 9 -0.83 30.72 -5.73
N ARG A 10 -1.81 30.07 -6.38
CA ARG A 10 -2.73 30.79 -7.28
C ARG A 10 -3.90 31.46 -6.56
N SER A 11 -4.43 30.81 -5.54
CA SER A 11 -5.65 31.25 -4.86
C SER A 11 -5.57 31.03 -3.34
N TYR A 12 -6.44 31.71 -2.61
CA TYR A 12 -6.71 31.43 -1.20
C TYR A 12 -8.21 31.19 -1.02
N GLU A 13 -8.57 30.41 -0.01
CA GLU A 13 -9.94 30.09 0.36
C GLU A 13 -10.09 30.29 1.88
N GLU A 14 -11.26 30.75 2.32
CA GLU A 14 -11.59 30.80 3.73
C GLU A 14 -12.41 29.58 4.12
N ARG A 15 -11.99 28.91 5.19
CA ARG A 15 -12.68 27.74 5.74
C ARG A 15 -13.16 28.05 7.14
N LEU A 16 -14.40 27.67 7.42
CA LEU A 16 -15.09 27.99 8.68
C LEU A 16 -14.86 26.93 9.76
N ASP A 17 -14.60 25.68 9.37
CA ASP A 17 -14.35 24.55 10.29
C ASP A 17 -12.86 24.20 10.38
N PRO A 18 -12.28 23.97 11.57
CA PRO A 18 -12.90 24.03 12.91
C PRO A 18 -13.06 25.45 13.48
N LYS A 19 -12.37 26.44 12.92
CA LYS A 19 -12.52 27.88 13.19
C LYS A 19 -12.21 28.64 11.91
N ALA A 20 -12.83 29.79 11.68
CA ALA A 20 -12.56 30.66 10.52
C ALA A 20 -11.04 30.87 10.31
N HIS A 21 -10.51 30.36 9.20
CA HIS A 21 -9.10 30.44 8.84
C HIS A 21 -8.92 30.50 7.33
N ILE A 22 -7.77 31.03 6.90
CA ILE A 22 -7.43 31.18 5.48
C ILE A 22 -6.42 30.10 5.10
N VAL A 23 -6.74 29.39 4.02
CA VAL A 23 -5.86 28.41 3.39
C VAL A 23 -5.42 28.89 2.01
N TYR A 24 -4.20 28.56 1.64
CA TYR A 24 -3.58 28.90 0.37
C TYR A 24 -3.51 27.65 -0.49
N ARG A 25 -3.91 27.77 -1.76
CA ARG A 25 -3.82 26.70 -2.76
C ARG A 25 -2.44 26.73 -3.40
N ILE A 26 -1.63 25.74 -3.06
CA ILE A 26 -0.27 25.56 -3.59
C ILE A 26 -0.35 24.53 -4.72
N GLU A 27 0.11 24.92 -5.91
CA GLU A 27 0.30 24.03 -7.05
C GLU A 27 1.78 23.67 -7.17
N VAL A 28 2.07 22.37 -7.06
CA VAL A 28 3.42 21.81 -7.14
C VAL A 28 3.58 21.12 -8.48
N GLN A 29 4.59 21.52 -9.25
CA GLN A 29 4.97 20.90 -10.50
C GLN A 29 6.29 20.15 -10.30
N ALA A 30 6.26 18.82 -10.42
CA ALA A 30 7.44 17.97 -10.46
C ALA A 30 7.67 17.45 -11.88
N ASN A 31 8.84 16.85 -12.14
CA ASN A 31 9.24 16.38 -13.48
C ASN A 31 8.21 15.49 -14.19
N VAL A 32 7.41 14.71 -13.44
CA VAL A 32 6.48 13.71 -14.00
C VAL A 32 5.02 13.99 -13.66
N ARG A 33 4.75 14.78 -12.61
CA ARG A 33 3.40 15.00 -12.08
C ARG A 33 3.24 16.41 -11.53
N ALA A 34 2.04 16.96 -11.67
CA ALA A 34 1.63 18.17 -10.98
C ALA A 34 0.45 17.85 -10.07
N TRP A 35 0.43 18.42 -8.86
CA TRP A 35 -0.67 18.27 -7.91
C TRP A 35 -0.91 19.56 -7.13
N GLN A 36 -2.04 19.63 -6.44
CA GLN A 36 -2.42 20.76 -5.62
C GLN A 36 -2.56 20.35 -4.16
N ILE A 37 -2.17 21.23 -3.25
CA ILE A 37 -2.35 21.09 -1.80
C ILE A 37 -2.89 22.39 -1.21
N TRP A 38 -3.51 22.29 -0.05
CA TRP A 38 -4.04 23.42 0.70
C TRP A 38 -3.29 23.53 2.02
N ARG A 39 -2.70 24.69 2.30
CA ARG A 39 -1.96 24.94 3.54
C ARG A 39 -2.35 26.27 4.17
N ARG A 40 -2.49 26.32 5.48
CA ARG A 40 -2.71 27.54 6.25
C ARG A 40 -1.39 28.18 6.64
N TYR A 41 -1.40 29.48 6.91
CA TYR A 41 -0.18 30.23 7.28
C TYR A 41 0.59 29.63 8.48
N SER A 42 -0.12 29.12 9.51
CA SER A 42 0.57 28.52 10.66
C SER A 42 1.40 27.29 10.29
N GLU A 43 0.97 26.49 9.30
CA GLU A 43 1.78 25.36 8.83
C GLU A 43 3.08 25.82 8.14
N PHE A 44 3.10 27.00 7.53
CA PHE A 44 4.35 27.58 7.00
C PHE A 44 5.28 28.03 8.12
N ALA A 45 4.73 28.58 9.21
CA ALA A 45 5.51 28.95 10.38
C ALA A 45 6.11 27.71 11.07
N ASP A 46 5.33 26.64 11.19
CA ASP A 46 5.78 25.36 11.74
C ASP A 46 6.88 24.76 10.84
N LEU A 47 6.67 24.75 9.51
CA LEU A 47 7.69 24.31 8.53
C LEU A 47 9.00 25.10 8.68
N HIS A 48 8.95 26.42 8.84
CA HIS A 48 10.14 27.25 8.97
C HIS A 48 10.93 26.93 10.24
N ALA A 49 10.24 26.75 11.37
CA ALA A 49 10.86 26.34 12.64
C ALA A 49 11.46 24.93 12.54
N ASP A 50 10.73 23.99 11.91
CA ASP A 50 11.18 22.61 11.74
C ASP A 50 12.37 22.50 10.78
N LEU A 51 12.40 23.28 9.69
CA LEU A 51 13.53 23.34 8.77
C LEU A 51 14.79 23.88 9.43
N ALA A 52 14.66 24.94 10.23
CA ALA A 52 15.79 25.49 10.99
C ALA A 52 16.36 24.46 11.99
N ARG A 53 15.48 23.67 12.62
CA ARG A 53 15.87 22.58 13.54
C ARG A 53 16.55 21.41 12.83
N ASP A 54 16.02 20.97 11.69
CA ASP A 54 16.49 19.78 10.94
C ASP A 54 17.79 20.05 10.17
N THR A 55 17.93 21.25 9.58
CA THR A 55 19.08 21.59 8.73
C THR A 55 20.18 22.37 9.46
N GLY A 56 19.93 22.79 10.71
CA GLY A 56 20.85 23.59 11.53
C GLY A 56 21.10 25.01 11.04
N ALA A 57 20.38 25.47 10.00
CA ALA A 57 20.52 26.80 9.41
C ALA A 57 19.14 27.36 9.00
N PRO A 58 18.91 28.68 9.14
CA PRO A 58 17.64 29.28 8.75
C PRO A 58 17.42 29.14 7.23
N PRO A 59 16.17 28.95 6.77
CA PRO A 59 15.84 28.96 5.35
C PRO A 59 16.28 30.26 4.65
N PRO A 60 16.56 30.22 3.34
CA PRO A 60 17.11 31.35 2.59
C PRO A 60 16.16 32.56 2.43
N ALA A 61 14.89 32.43 2.79
CA ALA A 61 13.92 33.53 2.78
C ALA A 61 13.16 33.58 4.10
N GLU A 62 12.83 34.79 4.54
CA GLU A 62 12.01 35.03 5.71
C GLU A 62 10.52 34.84 5.39
N LEU A 63 9.74 34.44 6.39
CA LEU A 63 8.29 34.36 6.25
C LEU A 63 7.67 35.76 6.30
N PRO A 64 6.62 36.02 5.50
CA PRO A 64 5.87 37.27 5.61
C PRO A 64 5.26 37.40 7.02
N PRO A 65 5.25 38.60 7.62
CA PRO A 65 4.92 38.79 9.02
C PRO A 65 3.46 38.41 9.36
N LYS A 66 3.26 38.01 10.62
CA LYS A 66 1.94 37.76 11.19
C LYS A 66 1.20 39.10 11.38
N HIS A 67 0.42 39.51 10.39
CA HIS A 67 -0.58 40.57 10.58
C HIS A 67 -1.76 40.02 11.39
N ALA A 68 -2.12 40.71 12.47
CA ALA A 68 -3.32 40.44 13.24
C ALA A 68 -4.53 40.83 12.39
N PHE A 69 -5.16 39.85 11.74
CA PHE A 69 -6.42 40.07 11.04
C PHE A 69 -7.53 40.31 12.06
N SER A 70 -8.23 41.43 11.93
CA SER A 70 -9.46 41.67 12.68
C SER A 70 -10.55 40.76 12.13
N VAL A 71 -11.06 39.84 12.96
CA VAL A 71 -12.24 39.02 12.69
C VAL A 71 -13.48 39.91 12.78
N SER A 72 -13.62 40.86 11.85
CA SER A 72 -14.82 41.68 11.74
C SER A 72 -15.59 41.29 10.49
N LEU A 73 -16.91 41.14 10.63
CA LEU A 73 -17.88 40.70 9.61
C LEU A 73 -17.94 41.59 8.34
N PHE A 74 -17.06 42.60 8.22
CA PHE A 74 -16.94 43.47 7.06
C PHE A 74 -15.49 43.46 6.58
N ARG A 75 -15.20 42.65 5.56
CA ARG A 75 -13.89 42.64 4.89
C ARG A 75 -13.65 43.97 4.20
N SER A 76 -12.57 44.66 4.59
CA SER A 76 -12.12 45.88 3.92
C SER A 76 -11.29 45.51 2.68
N LYS A 77 -11.26 46.38 1.66
CA LYS A 77 -10.32 46.27 0.52
C LYS A 77 -8.86 46.14 0.98
N LYS A 78 -8.54 46.69 2.16
CA LYS A 78 -7.22 46.58 2.80
C LYS A 78 -6.88 45.13 3.18
N ASP A 79 -7.87 44.33 3.59
CA ASP A 79 -7.67 42.92 3.95
C ASP A 79 -7.36 42.07 2.71
N GLN A 80 -7.98 42.37 1.57
CA GLN A 80 -7.67 41.71 0.30
C GLN A 80 -6.24 42.01 -0.17
N ALA A 81 -5.81 43.28 -0.05
CA ALA A 81 -4.44 43.66 -0.39
C ALA A 81 -3.39 42.93 0.48
N MET A 82 -3.63 42.84 1.79
CA MET A 82 -2.75 42.11 2.72
C MET A 82 -2.71 40.60 2.44
N LEU A 83 -3.81 40.00 1.98
CA LEU A 83 -3.84 38.58 1.62
C LEU A 83 -3.10 38.29 0.33
N GLU A 84 -3.17 39.18 -0.66
CA GLU A 84 -2.39 39.09 -1.89
C GLU A 84 -0.90 39.28 -1.63
N GLU A 85 -0.52 40.27 -0.81
CA GLU A 85 0.87 40.48 -0.38
C GLU A 85 1.41 39.24 0.34
N ARG A 86 0.63 38.69 1.29
CA ARG A 86 1.00 37.47 2.00
C ARG A 86 1.12 36.26 1.05
N LYS A 87 0.19 36.10 0.11
CA LYS A 87 0.24 35.04 -0.91
C LYS A 87 1.52 35.14 -1.74
N ALA A 88 1.86 36.34 -2.21
CA ALA A 88 3.10 36.59 -2.96
C ALA A 88 4.35 36.29 -2.12
N GLY A 89 4.38 36.70 -0.85
CA GLY A 89 5.49 36.41 0.06
C GLY A 89 5.66 34.92 0.36
N LEU A 90 4.56 34.18 0.53
CA LEU A 90 4.60 32.72 0.73
C LEU A 90 5.07 31.98 -0.53
N GLU A 91 4.67 32.44 -1.71
CA GLU A 91 5.15 31.90 -2.99
C GLU A 91 6.65 32.14 -3.16
N GLN A 92 7.12 33.36 -2.85
CA GLN A 92 8.53 33.71 -2.88
C GLN A 92 9.34 32.87 -1.89
N TYR A 93 8.82 32.62 -0.69
CA TYR A 93 9.45 31.76 0.31
C TYR A 93 9.66 30.33 -0.21
N LEU A 94 8.62 29.70 -0.76
CA LEU A 94 8.73 28.34 -1.30
C LEU A 94 9.68 28.28 -2.52
N ARG A 95 9.63 29.30 -3.39
CA ARG A 95 10.53 29.41 -4.53
C ARG A 95 11.98 29.59 -4.10
N ALA A 96 12.25 30.38 -3.06
CA ALA A 96 13.59 30.59 -2.55
C ALA A 96 14.20 29.32 -1.96
N ILE A 97 13.42 28.51 -1.23
CA ILE A 97 13.86 27.17 -0.79
C ILE A 97 14.13 26.29 -2.01
N ILE A 98 13.33 26.45 -3.06
CA ILE A 98 13.45 25.64 -4.26
C ILE A 98 14.66 26.02 -5.13
N SER A 99 15.00 27.31 -5.21
CA SER A 99 16.12 27.82 -5.98
C SER A 99 17.39 27.98 -5.16
N ALA A 100 17.39 27.53 -3.90
CA ALA A 100 18.54 27.59 -3.02
C ALA A 100 19.71 26.81 -3.62
N ARG A 101 20.92 27.38 -3.51
CA ARG A 101 22.14 26.70 -3.96
C ARG A 101 22.46 25.47 -3.12
N ASP A 102 22.07 25.49 -1.84
CA ASP A 102 22.24 24.36 -0.93
C ASP A 102 20.99 23.49 -0.92
N ASP A 103 21.15 22.22 -1.26
CA ASP A 103 20.06 21.26 -1.34
C ASP A 103 19.49 20.83 0.02
N ARG A 104 20.15 21.19 1.13
CA ARG A 104 19.80 20.75 2.50
C ARG A 104 18.33 20.97 2.88
N TRP A 105 17.75 22.12 2.50
CA TRP A 105 16.34 22.43 2.80
C TRP A 105 15.38 21.72 1.85
N ARG A 106 15.80 21.52 0.59
CA ARG A 106 15.00 20.83 -0.42
C ARG A 106 14.95 19.32 -0.16
N ASP A 107 16.04 18.77 0.35
CA ASP A 107 16.16 17.34 0.61
C ASP A 107 15.56 16.89 1.94
N SER A 108 15.35 17.82 2.88
CA SER A 108 14.67 17.56 4.15
C SER A 108 13.32 16.88 3.93
N LEU A 109 13.07 15.86 4.76
CA LEU A 109 11.81 15.11 4.76
C LEU A 109 10.62 16.00 5.10
N VAL A 110 10.82 16.96 6.01
CA VAL A 110 9.77 17.89 6.47
C VAL A 110 9.26 18.73 5.29
N PHE A 111 10.17 19.22 4.44
CA PHE A 111 9.81 19.98 3.24
C PHE A 111 9.07 19.13 2.20
N LYS A 112 9.56 17.92 1.94
CA LYS A 112 8.92 16.98 1.01
C LYS A 112 7.51 16.59 1.47
N GLN A 113 7.33 16.37 2.78
CA GLN A 113 6.03 16.08 3.38
C GLN A 113 5.08 17.28 3.34
N PHE A 114 5.57 18.49 3.61
CA PHE A 114 4.77 19.71 3.53
C PHE A 114 4.19 19.90 2.13
N LEU A 115 5.01 19.72 1.09
CA LEU A 115 4.61 19.80 -0.31
C LEU A 115 3.78 18.61 -0.81
N GLY A 116 3.55 17.59 0.04
CA GLY A 116 2.81 16.38 -0.34
C GLY A 116 3.50 15.59 -1.45
N VAL A 117 4.83 15.74 -1.60
CA VAL A 117 5.60 14.88 -2.49
C VAL A 117 5.43 13.46 -1.97
N PRO A 118 5.03 12.49 -2.80
CA PRO A 118 5.11 11.09 -2.45
C PRO A 118 6.60 10.75 -2.29
N VAL A 119 7.13 11.00 -1.10
CA VAL A 119 8.37 10.38 -0.67
C VAL A 119 8.04 8.91 -0.71
N SER A 120 8.60 8.21 -1.69
CA SER A 120 8.69 6.75 -1.67
C SER A 120 9.42 6.44 -0.37
N ARG A 121 8.64 6.28 0.68
CA ARG A 121 9.12 6.16 2.04
C ARG A 121 9.89 4.86 2.00
N ALA A 122 11.20 4.99 2.20
CA ALA A 122 12.15 3.90 2.26
C ALA A 122 11.49 2.69 2.91
N ALA A 123 11.60 1.56 2.22
CA ALA A 123 11.27 0.22 2.68
C ALA A 123 11.44 0.10 4.20
N ASN A 124 10.33 -0.03 4.94
CA ASN A 124 10.19 -0.85 6.16
C ASN A 124 9.07 -0.43 7.12
N HIS A 125 8.29 0.63 6.89
CA HIS A 125 7.08 0.88 7.69
C HIS A 125 5.89 1.15 6.78
N ALA A 126 4.98 0.18 6.73
CA ALA A 126 3.69 0.33 6.06
C ALA A 126 2.98 1.58 6.62
N PRO A 127 2.34 2.41 5.77
CA PRO A 127 1.45 3.45 6.25
C PRO A 127 0.34 2.75 7.05
N THR A 128 0.26 3.04 8.35
CA THR A 128 -0.78 2.45 9.21
C THR A 128 -2.16 2.94 8.80
N THR A 129 -2.25 4.14 8.20
CA THR A 129 -3.49 4.71 7.69
C THR A 129 -3.56 4.56 6.17
N PHE A 130 -4.54 3.79 5.69
CA PHE A 130 -4.83 3.66 4.26
C PHE A 130 -5.91 4.65 3.83
N SER A 131 -5.78 5.24 2.64
CA SER A 131 -6.92 5.82 1.93
C SER A 131 -7.59 4.76 1.05
N ALA A 132 -8.82 5.04 0.61
CA ALA A 132 -9.54 4.09 -0.25
C ALA A 132 -8.79 3.75 -1.55
N SER A 133 -8.04 4.72 -2.12
CA SER A 133 -7.21 4.52 -3.31
C SER A 133 -5.87 3.84 -3.00
N SER A 134 -5.18 4.25 -1.94
CA SER A 134 -3.88 3.66 -1.58
C SER A 134 -4.01 2.19 -1.16
N TRP A 135 -5.17 1.81 -0.62
CA TRP A 135 -5.48 0.41 -0.29
C TRP A 135 -5.55 -0.46 -1.54
N ILE A 136 -6.19 0.03 -2.61
CA ILE A 136 -6.30 -0.68 -3.89
C ILE A 136 -4.92 -0.78 -4.55
N ASP A 137 -4.14 0.31 -4.54
CA ASP A 137 -2.77 0.29 -5.08
C ASP A 137 -1.91 -0.75 -4.35
N ALA A 138 -1.98 -0.80 -3.01
CA ALA A 138 -1.27 -1.77 -2.20
C ALA A 138 -1.74 -3.22 -2.45
N HIS A 139 -3.03 -3.42 -2.71
CA HIS A 139 -3.56 -4.73 -3.10
C HIS A 139 -2.99 -5.19 -4.45
N THR A 140 -3.00 -4.31 -5.46
CA THR A 140 -2.45 -4.64 -6.80
C THR A 140 -0.96 -4.90 -6.75
N GLU A 141 -0.22 -4.18 -5.90
CA GLU A 141 1.20 -4.46 -5.66
C GLU A 141 1.41 -5.87 -5.09
N LEU A 142 0.60 -6.27 -4.10
CA LEU A 142 0.67 -7.61 -3.51
C LEU A 142 0.28 -8.72 -4.49
N GLU A 143 -0.67 -8.47 -5.39
CA GLU A 143 -0.98 -9.41 -6.48
C GLU A 143 0.22 -9.62 -7.41
N ASN A 144 0.97 -8.55 -7.72
CA ASN A 144 2.16 -8.65 -8.55
C ASN A 144 3.29 -9.41 -7.82
N ASP A 145 3.52 -9.10 -6.54
CA ASP A 145 4.50 -9.83 -5.72
C ASP A 145 4.17 -11.34 -5.65
N LEU A 146 2.89 -11.72 -5.57
CA LEU A 146 2.47 -13.12 -5.57
C LEU A 146 2.66 -13.81 -6.91
N ARG A 147 2.46 -13.11 -8.02
CA ARG A 147 2.79 -13.62 -9.37
C ARG A 147 4.28 -13.90 -9.51
N ASP A 148 5.13 -13.05 -8.93
CA ASP A 148 6.58 -13.29 -8.91
C ASP A 148 6.95 -14.53 -8.10
N VAL A 149 6.29 -14.77 -6.96
CA VAL A 149 6.49 -16.01 -6.17
C VAL A 149 6.06 -17.24 -6.97
N ARG A 150 4.92 -17.18 -7.68
CA ARG A 150 4.49 -18.25 -8.60
C ARG A 150 5.51 -18.52 -9.69
N ALA A 151 6.10 -17.47 -10.28
CA ALA A 151 7.13 -17.61 -11.29
C ALA A 151 8.38 -18.31 -10.72
N ASP A 152 8.79 -17.99 -9.49
CA ASP A 152 9.90 -18.66 -8.81
C ASP A 152 9.60 -20.13 -8.48
N VAL A 153 8.35 -20.46 -8.09
CA VAL A 153 7.91 -21.85 -7.89
C VAL A 153 7.96 -22.64 -9.20
N ASN A 154 7.41 -22.10 -10.28
CA ASN A 154 7.46 -22.75 -11.59
C ASN A 154 8.91 -22.91 -12.09
N LYS A 155 9.78 -21.93 -11.81
CA LYS A 155 11.21 -22.01 -12.11
C LYS A 155 11.90 -23.10 -11.31
N ARG A 156 11.58 -23.24 -10.02
CA ARG A 156 12.09 -24.33 -9.17
C ARG A 156 11.70 -25.69 -9.74
N ASP A 157 10.44 -25.87 -10.12
CA ASP A 157 9.94 -27.15 -10.64
C ASP A 157 10.63 -27.50 -11.97
N ALA A 158 10.77 -26.54 -12.88
CA ALA A 158 11.51 -26.72 -14.12
C ALA A 158 13.01 -27.05 -13.91
N LEU A 159 13.65 -26.50 -12.87
CA LEU A 159 15.04 -26.82 -12.50
C LEU A 159 15.17 -28.21 -11.88
N THR A 160 14.14 -28.62 -11.12
CA THR A 160 14.07 -29.94 -10.49
C THR A 160 13.91 -31.02 -11.57
N ASP A 161 13.05 -30.80 -12.56
CA ASP A 161 12.85 -31.70 -13.71
C ASP A 161 14.10 -31.85 -14.57
N ARG A 162 14.95 -30.81 -14.62
CA ARG A 162 16.24 -30.83 -15.33
C ARG A 162 17.37 -31.49 -14.53
N GLY A 163 17.14 -31.82 -13.25
CA GLY A 163 18.15 -32.40 -12.37
C GLY A 163 19.13 -31.40 -11.74
N ASP A 164 18.90 -30.09 -11.88
CA ASP A 164 19.71 -29.05 -11.23
C ASP A 164 19.18 -28.76 -9.82
N VAL A 165 19.49 -29.68 -8.90
CA VAL A 165 19.04 -29.64 -7.50
C VAL A 165 19.53 -28.39 -6.76
N PRO A 166 20.79 -27.93 -6.89
CA PRO A 166 21.26 -26.71 -6.22
C PRO A 166 20.52 -25.45 -6.69
N ALA A 167 20.32 -25.28 -8.00
CA ALA A 167 19.59 -24.12 -8.52
C ALA A 167 18.10 -24.15 -8.15
N ALA A 168 17.49 -25.32 -8.14
CA ALA A 168 16.11 -25.51 -7.67
C ALA A 168 15.98 -25.11 -6.19
N HIS A 169 16.90 -25.55 -5.34
CA HIS A 169 16.90 -25.18 -3.92
C HIS A 169 17.04 -23.66 -3.72
N LYS A 170 17.95 -23.01 -4.46
CA LYS A 170 18.11 -21.55 -4.44
C LYS A 170 16.82 -20.80 -4.85
N ALA A 171 16.13 -21.29 -5.89
CA ALA A 171 14.84 -20.74 -6.31
C ALA A 171 13.76 -20.93 -5.22
N ASN A 172 13.74 -22.09 -4.56
CA ASN A 172 12.83 -22.39 -3.45
C ASN A 172 13.03 -21.45 -2.25
N VAL A 173 14.28 -21.22 -1.84
CA VAL A 173 14.60 -20.27 -0.76
C VAL A 173 14.22 -18.84 -1.17
N GLY A 174 14.51 -18.45 -2.41
CA GLY A 174 14.08 -17.16 -2.97
C GLY A 174 12.56 -16.95 -2.90
N ALA A 175 11.79 -17.95 -3.33
CA ALA A 175 10.33 -17.91 -3.24
C ALA A 175 9.83 -17.83 -1.79
N LYS A 176 10.40 -18.61 -0.86
CA LYS A 176 10.04 -18.57 0.57
C LYS A 176 10.34 -17.21 1.20
N THR A 177 11.50 -16.61 0.91
CA THR A 177 11.87 -15.29 1.45
C THR A 177 10.95 -14.18 0.93
N LYS A 178 10.55 -14.22 -0.35
CA LYS A 178 9.52 -13.32 -0.89
C LYS A 178 8.17 -13.54 -0.21
N LEU A 179 7.73 -14.79 -0.07
CA LEU A 179 6.47 -15.13 0.59
C LEU A 179 6.44 -14.61 2.05
N ALA A 180 7.55 -14.77 2.79
CA ALA A 180 7.70 -14.24 4.15
C ALA A 180 7.58 -12.72 4.24
N LYS A 181 7.91 -11.96 3.18
CA LYS A 181 7.71 -10.51 3.10
C LYS A 181 6.28 -10.14 2.76
N ILE A 182 5.59 -10.93 1.94
CA ILE A 182 4.20 -10.69 1.50
C ILE A 182 3.21 -10.88 2.66
N ILE A 183 3.40 -11.92 3.46
CA ILE A 183 2.50 -12.27 4.58
C ILE A 183 2.23 -11.07 5.51
N PRO A 184 3.22 -10.41 6.13
CA PRO A 184 2.96 -9.28 7.01
C PRO A 184 2.29 -8.09 6.30
N ARG A 185 2.57 -7.88 5.01
CA ARG A 185 1.94 -6.83 4.20
C ARG A 185 0.44 -7.08 3.99
N ILE A 186 0.03 -8.33 3.77
CA ILE A 186 -1.40 -8.70 3.71
C ILE A 186 -2.09 -8.38 5.04
N GLY A 187 -1.42 -8.59 6.18
CA GLY A 187 -1.98 -8.26 7.49
C GLY A 187 -2.06 -6.76 7.76
N THR A 188 -1.13 -5.97 7.22
CA THR A 188 -1.28 -4.50 7.24
C THR A 188 -2.45 -4.05 6.38
N LEU A 189 -2.67 -4.70 5.23
CA LEU A 189 -3.77 -4.39 4.33
C LEU A 189 -5.14 -4.79 4.92
N ALA A 190 -5.22 -5.92 5.62
CA ALA A 190 -6.41 -6.35 6.35
C ALA A 190 -6.77 -5.41 7.52
N ARG A 191 -5.77 -4.97 8.30
CA ARG A 191 -5.98 -3.95 9.36
C ARG A 191 -6.38 -2.61 8.79
N GLY A 192 -5.75 -2.19 7.70
CA GLY A 192 -6.14 -0.98 6.97
C GLY A 192 -7.56 -1.03 6.43
N LEU A 193 -8.03 -2.21 6.03
CA LEU A 193 -9.42 -2.42 5.62
C LEU A 193 -10.39 -2.24 6.80
N GLN A 194 -10.04 -2.77 7.98
CA GLN A 194 -10.83 -2.60 9.20
C GLN A 194 -10.95 -1.12 9.59
N GLU A 195 -9.86 -0.36 9.53
CA GLU A 195 -9.86 1.09 9.78
C GLU A 195 -10.73 1.85 8.76
N LEU A 196 -10.63 1.50 7.48
CA LEU A 196 -11.48 2.08 6.42
C LEU A 196 -12.96 1.73 6.59
N GLY A 197 -13.27 0.52 7.06
CA GLY A 197 -14.63 0.09 7.39
C GLY A 197 -15.24 0.97 8.50
N MET A 198 -14.49 1.21 9.58
CA MET A 198 -14.90 2.13 10.66
C MET A 198 -15.08 3.58 10.18
N GLY A 199 -14.43 3.95 9.06
CA GLY A 199 -14.55 5.27 8.43
C GLY A 199 -15.84 5.50 7.61
N GLY A 200 -16.81 4.57 7.64
CA GLY A 200 -18.10 4.72 6.98
C GLY A 200 -18.13 4.26 5.52
N MET A 201 -17.31 3.27 5.15
CA MET A 201 -17.37 2.63 3.83
C MET A 201 -18.68 1.85 3.65
N SER A 202 -19.21 1.80 2.41
CA SER A 202 -20.43 1.03 2.15
C SER A 202 -20.21 -0.47 2.38
N GLU A 203 -21.22 -1.14 2.89
CA GLU A 203 -21.18 -2.55 3.26
C GLU A 203 -20.76 -3.46 2.09
N GLY A 204 -21.29 -3.18 0.89
CA GLY A 204 -20.93 -3.94 -0.32
C GLY A 204 -19.47 -3.76 -0.76
N GLU A 205 -18.89 -2.57 -0.56
CA GLU A 205 -17.47 -2.35 -0.87
C GLU A 205 -16.57 -2.94 0.23
N LEU A 206 -16.99 -2.90 1.50
CA LEU A 206 -16.31 -3.60 2.59
C LEU A 206 -16.26 -5.10 2.32
N GLN A 207 -17.39 -5.72 1.99
CA GLN A 207 -17.45 -7.15 1.67
C GLN A 207 -16.54 -7.50 0.49
N ARG A 208 -16.65 -6.75 -0.62
CA ARG A 208 -15.81 -6.97 -1.81
C ARG A 208 -14.32 -6.89 -1.48
N ARG A 209 -13.91 -5.94 -0.65
CA ARG A 209 -12.50 -5.78 -0.23
C ARG A 209 -12.07 -6.87 0.74
N THR A 210 -12.95 -7.33 1.63
CA THR A 210 -12.70 -8.50 2.49
C THR A 210 -12.45 -9.74 1.65
N ASP A 211 -13.27 -9.97 0.62
CA ASP A 211 -13.10 -11.09 -0.31
C ASP A 211 -11.78 -11.00 -1.11
N MET A 212 -11.37 -9.78 -1.48
CA MET A 212 -10.07 -9.52 -2.12
C MET A 212 -8.91 -9.95 -1.21
N VAL A 213 -8.95 -9.58 0.07
CA VAL A 213 -7.94 -10.02 1.06
C VAL A 213 -7.96 -11.53 1.23
N GLY A 214 -9.15 -12.14 1.33
CA GLY A 214 -9.31 -13.59 1.43
C GLY A 214 -8.63 -14.33 0.28
N ARG A 215 -8.84 -13.88 -0.96
CA ARG A 215 -8.19 -14.46 -2.14
C ARG A 215 -6.66 -14.38 -2.09
N LEU A 216 -6.09 -13.23 -1.69
CA LEU A 216 -4.64 -13.09 -1.53
C LEU A 216 -4.08 -14.06 -0.49
N GLN A 217 -4.84 -14.30 0.59
CA GLN A 217 -4.44 -15.24 1.64
C GLN A 217 -4.50 -16.69 1.19
N ASP A 218 -5.58 -17.10 0.53
CA ASP A 218 -5.71 -18.47 0.01
C ASP A 218 -4.62 -18.77 -1.03
N GLU A 219 -4.26 -17.77 -1.84
CA GLU A 219 -3.14 -17.85 -2.77
C GLU A 219 -1.79 -18.00 -2.05
N CYS A 220 -1.54 -17.20 -1.00
CA CYS A 220 -0.35 -17.35 -0.17
C CYS A 220 -0.27 -18.74 0.48
N GLU A 221 -1.39 -19.25 0.99
CA GLU A 221 -1.46 -20.56 1.64
C GLU A 221 -1.14 -21.67 0.63
N LYS A 222 -1.71 -21.59 -0.58
CA LYS A 222 -1.41 -22.53 -1.67
C LYS A 222 0.07 -22.49 -2.04
N LEU A 223 0.66 -21.30 -2.20
CA LEU A 223 2.09 -21.14 -2.50
C LEU A 223 2.98 -21.67 -1.38
N GLY A 224 2.62 -21.39 -0.13
CA GLY A 224 3.30 -21.93 1.04
C GLY A 224 3.29 -23.45 1.07
N LYS A 225 2.13 -24.08 0.82
CA LYS A 225 2.01 -25.55 0.72
C LYS A 225 2.89 -26.12 -0.40
N MET A 226 2.88 -25.52 -1.60
CA MET A 226 3.73 -25.97 -2.72
C MET A 226 5.23 -25.85 -2.42
N LEU A 227 5.63 -24.85 -1.62
CA LEU A 227 7.02 -24.64 -1.19
C LEU A 227 7.47 -25.57 -0.06
N THR A 228 6.53 -26.13 0.71
CA THR A 228 6.80 -27.04 1.83
C THR A 228 6.69 -28.52 1.43
N VAL A 229 5.65 -28.91 0.68
CA VAL A 229 5.35 -30.31 0.33
C VAL A 229 6.40 -30.94 -0.59
N ALA A 230 7.19 -30.14 -1.31
CA ALA A 230 8.26 -30.63 -2.18
C ALA A 230 9.45 -31.30 -1.45
N ARG A 231 9.45 -31.35 -0.12
CA ARG A 231 10.41 -32.16 0.65
C ARG A 231 10.03 -33.66 0.71
N TRP A 232 8.82 -34.05 0.32
CA TRP A 232 8.33 -35.44 0.48
C TRP A 232 7.97 -36.16 -0.83
N SER A 233 8.04 -35.52 -2.00
CA SER A 233 7.73 -36.21 -3.27
C SER A 233 8.89 -37.00 -3.86
N SER A 234 10.02 -37.13 -3.16
CA SER A 234 11.18 -37.91 -3.62
C SER A 234 11.08 -39.42 -3.35
N THR A 235 9.92 -39.94 -2.92
CA THR A 235 9.68 -41.40 -2.83
C THR A 235 8.21 -41.77 -3.11
N SER A 236 7.82 -41.79 -4.38
CA SER A 236 6.85 -42.79 -4.88
C SER A 236 6.86 -42.82 -6.41
N PRO A 237 7.41 -43.88 -7.05
CA PRO A 237 7.29 -44.10 -8.48
C PRO A 237 6.00 -44.88 -8.77
N GLN A 238 4.83 -44.26 -8.63
CA GLN A 238 3.61 -44.79 -9.24
C GLN A 238 2.56 -43.69 -9.47
N SER A 239 2.54 -43.17 -10.69
CA SER A 239 1.34 -42.88 -11.49
C SER A 239 1.66 -41.80 -12.53
N ARG A 240 2.26 -42.23 -13.64
CA ARG A 240 2.03 -41.58 -14.93
C ARG A 240 0.71 -42.14 -15.47
N GLY A 241 -0.31 -41.30 -15.62
CA GLY A 241 -1.52 -41.66 -16.34
C GLY A 241 -2.71 -40.81 -15.93
N GLY A 242 -3.15 -39.93 -16.84
CA GLY A 242 -4.46 -39.30 -16.78
C GLY A 242 -4.41 -37.78 -16.79
N TYR A 243 -4.46 -37.20 -17.98
CA TYR A 243 -5.08 -35.89 -18.16
C TYR A 243 -6.56 -36.04 -17.81
N ALA A 244 -6.89 -35.91 -16.53
CA ALA A 244 -8.26 -35.75 -16.09
C ALA A 244 -8.65 -34.29 -16.33
N ALA A 245 -9.51 -34.09 -17.33
CA ALA A 245 -10.22 -32.83 -17.51
C ALA A 245 -10.90 -32.45 -16.19
N GLN A 246 -10.47 -31.34 -15.59
CA GLN A 246 -11.26 -30.68 -14.55
C GLN A 246 -12.61 -30.27 -15.16
N PRO A 247 -13.75 -30.75 -14.67
CA PRO A 247 -15.02 -30.14 -15.03
C PRO A 247 -15.08 -28.75 -14.39
N ALA A 248 -15.42 -27.75 -15.20
CA ALA A 248 -15.65 -26.39 -14.74
C ALA A 248 -16.78 -26.35 -13.69
N PRO A 249 -16.75 -25.43 -12.71
CA PRO A 249 -17.85 -25.26 -11.77
C PRO A 249 -19.10 -24.76 -12.49
N ASP A 250 -20.27 -25.32 -12.12
CA ASP A 250 -21.57 -25.04 -12.77
C ASP A 250 -22.04 -23.58 -12.69
N SER A 251 -21.37 -22.72 -11.91
CA SER A 251 -21.62 -21.28 -11.84
C SER A 251 -21.32 -20.53 -13.15
N ASP A 252 -20.47 -21.09 -14.01
CA ASP A 252 -20.01 -20.41 -15.24
C ASP A 252 -20.88 -20.73 -16.47
N ARG A 253 -21.87 -21.63 -16.35
CA ARG A 253 -22.84 -21.92 -17.43
C ARG A 253 -24.11 -21.08 -17.35
N GLU A 254 -24.46 -20.60 -16.17
CA GLU A 254 -25.67 -19.80 -15.96
C GLU A 254 -25.49 -18.34 -16.39
N ALA A 255 -24.24 -17.85 -16.47
CA ALA A 255 -23.91 -16.51 -16.95
C ALA A 255 -23.82 -16.39 -18.50
N LEU A 256 -23.89 -17.50 -19.25
CA LEU A 256 -23.69 -17.50 -20.71
C LEU A 256 -24.99 -17.70 -21.52
N LEU A 257 -26.12 -18.02 -20.87
CA LEU A 257 -27.38 -18.34 -21.57
C LEU A 257 -28.62 -17.59 -21.02
N GLY A 258 -28.44 -16.65 -20.08
CA GLY A 258 -29.52 -15.87 -19.48
C GLY A 258 -29.70 -14.46 -20.06
N GLY A 259 -30.59 -14.31 -21.04
CA GLY A 259 -31.44 -13.12 -21.15
C GLY A 259 -30.90 -11.89 -21.90
N ALA A 260 -31.22 -11.82 -23.19
CA ALA A 260 -31.32 -10.56 -23.92
C ALA A 260 -32.45 -9.70 -23.31
N GLY A 261 -32.14 -8.46 -22.90
CA GLY A 261 -33.15 -7.51 -22.42
C GLY A 261 -32.61 -6.14 -22.05
N SER A 262 -32.73 -5.19 -22.98
CA SER A 262 -32.84 -3.74 -22.78
C SER A 262 -31.62 -2.97 -22.22
N ALA A 263 -30.81 -2.45 -23.14
CA ALA A 263 -29.93 -1.32 -22.89
C ALA A 263 -30.75 -0.02 -22.74
N LYS A 264 -30.53 0.74 -21.66
CA LYS A 264 -30.86 2.17 -21.58
C LYS A 264 -29.66 2.95 -21.00
N PRO A 265 -29.30 4.10 -21.57
CA PRO A 265 -28.18 4.90 -21.08
C PRO A 265 -28.64 5.79 -19.93
N PHE A 266 -27.90 5.78 -18.81
CA PHE A 266 -28.06 6.77 -17.74
C PHE A 266 -27.04 7.90 -17.93
N ALA A 267 -27.54 9.08 -18.30
CA ALA A 267 -26.79 10.34 -18.25
C ALA A 267 -26.89 10.94 -16.83
N ARG A 268 -25.76 11.24 -16.17
CA ARG A 268 -25.74 11.99 -14.90
C ARG A 268 -25.59 13.48 -15.18
N VAL A 269 -26.56 14.25 -14.71
CA VAL A 269 -26.47 15.72 -14.56
C VAL A 269 -25.92 16.01 -13.15
N PHE A 270 -24.88 16.84 -13.08
CA PHE A 270 -24.18 17.22 -11.87
C PHE A 270 -24.86 18.45 -11.25
N GLY A 271 -25.18 18.41 -9.95
CA GLY A 271 -25.43 19.62 -9.16
C GLY A 271 -26.85 19.86 -8.65
N GLN A 272 -27.35 19.03 -7.73
CA GLN A 272 -28.30 19.46 -6.68
C GLN A 272 -28.03 18.63 -5.41
N LYS A 273 -27.89 19.31 -4.26
CA LYS A 273 -27.78 18.65 -2.94
C LYS A 273 -29.12 17.97 -2.64
N ALA A 274 -29.17 16.65 -2.79
CA ALA A 274 -30.34 15.85 -2.43
C ALA A 274 -30.57 15.94 -0.91
N LYS A 275 -31.80 16.26 -0.50
CA LYS A 275 -32.27 16.06 0.88
C LYS A 275 -32.12 14.57 1.22
N PRO A 276 -31.85 14.19 2.49
CA PRO A 276 -31.81 12.79 2.88
C PRO A 276 -33.16 12.16 2.57
N GLN A 277 -33.21 11.35 1.51
CA GLN A 277 -34.35 10.51 1.18
C GLN A 277 -34.15 9.19 1.91
N GLU A 278 -35.19 8.69 2.56
CA GLU A 278 -35.19 7.35 3.12
C GLU A 278 -34.81 6.35 2.02
N THR A 279 -33.87 5.46 2.33
CA THR A 279 -33.47 4.37 1.44
C THR A 279 -34.71 3.52 1.13
N GLU A 280 -34.79 2.94 -0.07
CA GLU A 280 -35.92 2.07 -0.45
C GLU A 280 -36.14 0.92 0.56
N GLU A 281 -35.08 0.52 1.26
CA GLU A 281 -35.09 -0.46 2.34
C GLU A 281 -35.69 0.05 3.65
N THR A 282 -35.56 1.33 4.00
CA THR A 282 -36.07 1.89 5.27
C THR A 282 -37.45 2.50 5.13
N ARG A 283 -37.90 2.78 3.90
CA ARG A 283 -39.19 3.40 3.57
C ARG A 283 -40.43 2.60 4.03
N PRO A 284 -40.45 1.25 4.05
CA PRO A 284 -41.62 0.49 4.49
C PRO A 284 -41.58 0.07 5.97
N LEU A 285 -40.50 0.36 6.72
CA LEU A 285 -40.36 -0.09 8.11
C LEU A 285 -40.84 0.98 9.09
N ASP A 286 -41.64 0.57 10.07
CA ASP A 286 -41.97 1.38 11.25
C ASP A 286 -40.71 1.57 12.13
N ASN A 287 -40.71 2.54 13.05
CA ASN A 287 -39.58 2.88 13.92
C ASN A 287 -39.01 1.67 14.68
N VAL A 288 -39.88 0.73 15.10
CA VAL A 288 -39.47 -0.53 15.74
C VAL A 288 -38.78 -1.47 14.74
N GLY A 289 -39.25 -1.49 13.50
CA GLY A 289 -38.62 -2.22 12.39
C GLY A 289 -37.27 -1.63 12.00
N VAL A 290 -37.12 -0.30 12.01
CA VAL A 290 -35.84 0.39 11.77
C VAL A 290 -34.83 0.04 12.85
N PHE A 291 -35.25 -0.03 14.12
CA PHE A 291 -34.38 -0.47 15.21
C PHE A 291 -33.93 -1.93 15.05
N GLY A 292 -34.86 -2.82 14.67
CA GLY A 292 -34.52 -4.22 14.37
C GLY A 292 -33.55 -4.34 13.19
N LEU A 293 -33.76 -3.58 12.12
CA LEU A 293 -32.86 -3.52 10.96
C LEU A 293 -31.46 -3.04 11.39
N GLN A 294 -31.38 -1.99 12.22
CA GLN A 294 -30.12 -1.48 12.74
C GLN A 294 -29.38 -2.55 13.55
N GLN A 295 -30.08 -3.29 14.40
CA GLN A 295 -29.48 -4.38 15.18
C GLN A 295 -28.92 -5.49 14.29
N VAL A 296 -29.66 -5.88 13.24
CA VAL A 296 -29.19 -6.86 12.25
C VAL A 296 -27.98 -6.34 11.48
N GLN A 297 -27.97 -5.06 11.09
CA GLN A 297 -26.83 -4.43 10.42
C GLN A 297 -25.58 -4.40 11.31
N MET A 298 -25.71 -4.05 12.60
CA MET A 298 -24.58 -4.11 13.53
C MET A 298 -24.05 -5.53 13.67
N GLN A 299 -24.94 -6.52 13.81
CA GLN A 299 -24.53 -7.92 13.93
C GLN A 299 -23.78 -8.41 12.69
N ARG A 300 -24.21 -7.99 11.50
CA ARG A 300 -23.53 -8.30 10.24
C ARG A 300 -22.16 -7.62 10.13
N GLN A 301 -22.03 -6.38 10.61
CA GLN A 301 -20.73 -5.70 10.69
C GLN A 301 -19.78 -6.43 11.65
N ASP A 302 -20.29 -6.89 12.81
CA ASP A 302 -19.51 -7.68 13.77
C ASP A 302 -19.06 -9.03 13.16
N ASP A 303 -19.94 -9.70 12.41
CA ASP A 303 -19.59 -10.94 11.70
C ASP A 303 -18.47 -10.70 10.68
N GLN A 304 -18.49 -9.59 9.93
CA GLN A 304 -17.41 -9.22 9.00
C GLN A 304 -16.09 -8.95 9.72
N LEU A 305 -16.11 -8.28 10.88
CA LEU A 305 -14.92 -8.06 11.70
C LEU A 305 -14.36 -9.39 12.26
N SER A 306 -15.22 -10.34 12.61
CA SER A 306 -14.82 -11.68 13.06
C SER A 306 -14.09 -12.46 11.95
N GLN A 307 -14.53 -12.32 10.70
CA GLN A 307 -13.88 -12.92 9.54
C GLN A 307 -12.48 -12.34 9.32
N LEU A 308 -12.34 -11.01 9.36
CA LEU A 308 -11.03 -10.35 9.27
C LEU A 308 -10.08 -10.78 10.40
N THR A 309 -10.61 -10.99 11.61
CA THR A 309 -9.82 -11.50 12.74
C THR A 309 -9.34 -12.93 12.51
N THR A 310 -10.20 -13.79 11.97
CA THR A 310 -9.85 -15.18 11.61
C THR A 310 -8.77 -15.21 10.52
N ILE A 311 -8.92 -14.35 9.53
CA ILE A 311 -7.98 -14.06 8.44
C ILE A 311 -6.60 -13.66 9.01
N LEU A 312 -6.56 -12.77 10.00
CA LEU A 312 -5.32 -12.34 10.65
C LEU A 312 -4.68 -13.45 11.51
N ALA A 313 -5.49 -14.24 12.22
CA ALA A 313 -5.01 -15.36 13.03
C ALA A 313 -4.33 -16.43 12.16
N ARG A 314 -4.97 -16.83 11.05
CA ARG A 314 -4.40 -17.77 10.08
C ARG A 314 -3.09 -17.25 9.50
N GLN A 315 -3.06 -15.96 9.16
CA GLN A 315 -1.85 -15.32 8.64
C GLN A 315 -0.69 -15.38 9.63
N ARG A 316 -0.95 -15.14 10.92
CA ARG A 316 0.08 -15.23 11.96
C ARG A 316 0.70 -16.63 12.01
N GLN A 317 -0.16 -17.66 12.05
CA GLN A 317 0.28 -19.06 12.05
C GLN A 317 1.13 -19.39 10.81
N MET A 318 0.74 -18.93 9.61
CA MET A 318 1.53 -19.13 8.39
C MET A 318 2.88 -18.43 8.45
N GLY A 319 2.92 -17.19 8.95
CA GLY A 319 4.16 -16.43 9.13
C GLY A 319 5.13 -17.13 10.08
N GLU A 320 4.64 -17.67 11.19
CA GLU A 320 5.43 -18.46 12.14
C GLU A 320 6.00 -19.72 11.47
N ALA A 321 5.17 -20.50 10.76
CA ALA A 321 5.60 -21.73 10.09
C ALA A 321 6.63 -21.50 8.98
N ILE A 322 6.44 -20.48 8.15
CA ILE A 322 7.40 -20.12 7.10
C ILE A 322 8.68 -19.56 7.70
N GLY A 323 8.58 -18.78 8.78
CA GLY A 323 9.73 -18.26 9.51
C GLY A 323 10.61 -19.38 10.08
N SER A 324 10.00 -20.37 10.76
CA SER A 324 10.74 -21.52 11.29
C SER A 324 11.40 -22.34 10.18
N GLU A 325 10.72 -22.50 9.04
CA GLU A 325 11.23 -23.27 7.91
C GLU A 325 12.39 -22.55 7.19
N ILE A 326 12.34 -21.22 7.05
CA ILE A 326 13.45 -20.42 6.51
C ILE A 326 14.66 -20.49 7.45
N ALA A 327 14.43 -20.36 8.76
CA ALA A 327 15.51 -20.48 9.74
C ALA A 327 16.21 -21.84 9.65
N TYR A 328 15.44 -22.92 9.56
CA TYR A 328 15.98 -24.26 9.35
C TYR A 328 16.75 -24.40 8.03
N GLN A 329 16.25 -23.82 6.94
CA GLN A 329 16.94 -23.86 5.64
C GLN A 329 18.25 -23.06 5.63
N ASN A 330 18.30 -21.93 6.33
CA ASN A 330 19.54 -21.15 6.44
C ASN A 330 20.62 -21.98 7.15
N THR A 331 20.29 -22.64 8.26
CA THR A 331 21.22 -23.55 8.94
C THR A 331 21.74 -24.65 8.01
N LEU A 332 20.86 -25.26 7.21
CA LEU A 332 21.26 -26.31 6.26
C LEU A 332 22.15 -25.78 5.13
N LEU A 333 21.91 -24.55 4.67
CA LEU A 333 22.73 -23.89 3.65
C LEU A 333 24.12 -23.53 4.18
N ASP A 334 24.21 -23.10 5.43
CA ASP A 334 25.48 -22.80 6.09
C ASP A 334 26.32 -24.08 6.23
N GLU A 335 25.71 -25.19 6.67
CA GLU A 335 26.36 -26.50 6.75
C GLU A 335 26.85 -27.00 5.37
N LEU A 336 25.99 -26.92 4.35
CA LEU A 336 26.36 -27.28 2.98
C LEU A 336 27.53 -26.42 2.47
N THR A 337 27.53 -25.13 2.78
CA THR A 337 28.62 -24.21 2.38
C THR A 337 29.93 -24.62 3.03
N GLU A 338 29.92 -24.94 4.32
CA GLU A 338 31.10 -25.41 5.04
C GLU A 338 31.63 -26.73 4.46
N ASP A 339 30.75 -27.66 4.11
CA ASP A 339 31.14 -28.92 3.50
C ASP A 339 31.68 -28.76 2.08
N VAL A 340 31.11 -27.86 1.27
CA VAL A 340 31.65 -27.51 -0.05
C VAL A 340 33.05 -26.90 0.08
N ASP A 341 33.27 -26.01 1.05
CA ASP A 341 34.59 -25.42 1.30
C ASP A 341 35.62 -26.47 1.76
N LYS A 342 35.22 -27.39 2.64
CA LYS A 342 36.06 -28.52 3.06
C LYS A 342 36.43 -29.41 1.87
N VAL A 343 35.47 -29.76 1.02
CA VAL A 343 35.69 -30.58 -0.18
C VAL A 343 36.56 -29.84 -1.19
N GLY A 344 36.30 -28.55 -1.44
CA GLY A 344 37.10 -27.70 -2.32
C GLY A 344 38.54 -27.59 -1.84
N GLY A 345 38.75 -27.46 -0.53
CA GLY A 345 40.08 -27.47 0.10
C GLY A 345 40.80 -28.82 -0.07
N LYS A 346 40.11 -29.95 0.12
CA LYS A 346 40.64 -31.30 -0.13
C LYS A 346 41.01 -31.50 -1.60
N LEU A 347 40.14 -31.09 -2.52
CA LEU A 347 40.33 -31.23 -3.96
C LEU A 347 41.49 -30.37 -4.46
N THR A 348 41.63 -29.15 -3.94
CA THR A 348 42.78 -28.28 -4.22
C THR A 348 44.09 -28.89 -3.71
N LYS A 349 44.11 -29.49 -2.51
CA LYS A 349 45.28 -30.19 -1.98
C LYS A 349 45.64 -31.40 -2.83
N ALA A 350 44.66 -32.22 -3.22
CA ALA A 350 44.84 -33.37 -4.10
C ALA A 350 45.37 -32.94 -5.48
N GLY A 351 44.84 -31.86 -6.06
CA GLY A 351 45.32 -31.30 -7.31
C GLY A 351 46.79 -30.86 -7.25
N ARG A 352 47.21 -30.21 -6.15
CA ARG A 352 48.63 -29.87 -5.94
C ARG A 352 49.53 -31.09 -5.79
N GLN A 353 49.04 -32.16 -5.17
CA GLN A 353 49.78 -33.42 -5.04
C GLN A 353 49.95 -34.10 -6.39
N MET A 354 48.90 -34.15 -7.22
CA MET A 354 49.00 -34.69 -8.58
C MET A 354 49.96 -33.89 -9.46
N ALA A 355 49.91 -32.56 -9.41
CA ALA A 355 50.83 -31.69 -10.15
C ALA A 355 52.30 -31.77 -9.69
N ARG A 356 52.57 -32.44 -8.56
CA ARG A 356 53.92 -32.75 -8.09
C ARG A 356 54.39 -34.15 -8.50
N LEU A 357 53.45 -35.04 -8.85
CA LEU A 357 53.71 -36.45 -9.17
C LEU A 357 53.69 -36.73 -10.67
N GLY A 358 53.10 -35.85 -11.47
CA GLY A 358 53.35 -35.72 -12.91
C GLY A 358 54.28 -34.55 -13.17
#